data_AF-A0A9X3CAR7-F1
#
_entry.id   AF-A0A9X3CAR7-F1
#
_cell.length_a   1.000
_cell.length_b   1.000
_cell.length_c   1.000
_cell.angle_alpha   90.00
_cell.angle_beta   90.00
_cell.angle_gamma   90.00
#
_symmetry.space_group_name_H-M   'P 1'
#
loop_
_entity.id
_entity.type
_entity.pdbx_description
1 polymer ?
#
loop_
_entity_poly.entity_id
_entity_poly.type
_entity_poly.pdbx_seq_one_letter_code
_entity_poly.pdbx_strand_id
1 'polypeptide(L)'
;MPYQYNFVKNQHLQQSLNCYSWTKVLVGDQQFSWSEESFAVAISRQKAVALGKQYQQNAVYYVEHGELFLLSCLKDKTVKHLGKLVERCV
;
A
#
# COMPACT_ATOMS: atom_id res chain seq x y z
N MET A 1 10.07 -17.84 5.53
CA MET A 1 9.62 -16.87 6.55
C MET A 1 9.25 -15.55 5.88
N PRO A 2 7.98 -15.30 5.57
CA PRO A 2 7.54 -14.11 4.80
C PRO A 2 7.84 -12.77 5.49
N TYR A 3 7.91 -12.75 6.83
CA TYR A 3 8.13 -11.55 7.64
C TYR A 3 9.46 -10.81 7.35
N GLN A 4 10.57 -11.53 7.15
CA GLN A 4 11.87 -10.88 6.92
C GLN A 4 11.93 -10.15 5.57
N TYR A 5 11.17 -10.60 4.58
CA TYR A 5 11.20 -10.05 3.23
C TYR A 5 10.43 -8.73 3.13
N ASN A 6 9.28 -8.62 3.81
CA ASN A 6 8.49 -7.39 3.84
C ASN A 6 9.18 -6.29 4.66
N PHE A 7 9.90 -6.66 5.73
CA PHE A 7 10.65 -5.71 6.55
C PHE A 7 11.72 -4.94 5.74
N VAL A 8 12.56 -5.65 4.97
CA VAL A 8 13.63 -5.01 4.17
C VAL A 8 13.05 -4.11 3.08
N LYS A 9 11.99 -4.54 2.40
CA LYS A 9 11.31 -3.73 1.37
C LYS A 9 10.68 -2.46 1.96
N ASN A 10 10.08 -2.58 3.15
CA ASN A 10 9.49 -1.44 3.85
C ASN A 10 10.55 -0.43 4.31
N GLN A 11 11.72 -0.88 4.77
CA GLN A 11 12.82 0.04 5.10
C GLN A 11 13.31 0.84 3.90
N HIS A 12 13.48 0.20 2.75
CA HIS A 12 13.90 0.87 1.53
C HIS A 12 12.81 1.82 0.97
N LEU A 13 11.54 1.42 1.06
CA LEU A 13 10.42 2.27 0.68
C LEU A 13 10.38 3.53 1.55
N GLN A 14 10.54 3.39 2.88
CA GLN A 14 10.49 4.51 3.83
C GLN A 14 11.47 5.63 3.46
N GLN A 15 12.67 5.30 3.00
CA GLN A 15 13.67 6.29 2.58
C GLN A 15 13.16 7.20 1.45
N SER A 16 12.36 6.65 0.52
CA SER A 16 11.74 7.42 -0.57
C SER A 16 10.49 8.20 -0.15
N LEU A 17 9.98 7.97 1.07
CA LEU A 17 8.81 8.68 1.59
C LEU A 17 9.16 9.99 2.28
N ASN A 18 10.45 10.25 2.60
CA ASN A 18 10.89 11.42 3.35
C ASN A 18 10.45 12.78 2.76
N CYS A 19 10.21 12.85 1.45
CA CYS A 19 9.76 14.06 0.77
C CYS A 19 8.22 14.21 0.74
N TYR A 20 7.49 13.31 1.41
CA TYR A 20 6.03 13.26 1.42
C TYR A 20 5.49 13.22 2.85
N SER A 21 4.24 13.62 3.03
CA SER A 21 3.53 13.36 4.28
C SER A 21 3.13 11.88 4.32
N TRP A 22 3.70 11.15 5.28
CA TRP A 22 3.42 9.73 5.48
C TRP A 22 3.24 9.37 6.96
N THR A 23 2.55 8.26 7.20
CA THR A 23 2.42 7.65 8.54
C THR A 23 2.51 6.13 8.44
N LYS A 24 2.90 5.47 9.53
CA LYS A 24 2.84 4.01 9.64
C LYS A 24 1.39 3.58 9.85
N VAL A 25 1.01 2.49 9.20
CA VAL A 25 -0.30 1.85 9.37
C VAL A 25 -0.11 0.35 9.50
N LEU A 26 -1.02 -0.31 10.21
CA LEU A 26 -1.12 -1.76 10.19
C LEU A 26 -2.20 -2.13 9.18
N VAL A 27 -1.84 -2.94 8.17
CA VAL A 27 -2.77 -3.45 7.17
C VAL A 27 -2.90 -4.95 7.32
N GLY A 28 -4.07 -5.49 7.03
CA GLY A 28 -4.34 -6.91 7.19
C GLY A 28 -5.45 -7.40 6.28
N ASP A 29 -5.74 -8.69 6.40
CA ASP A 29 -6.96 -9.27 5.84
C ASP A 29 -8.20 -8.80 6.62
N GLN A 30 -9.39 -9.09 6.11
CA GLN A 30 -10.65 -8.61 6.69
C GLN A 30 -10.84 -9.07 8.15
N GLN A 31 -10.31 -10.23 8.51
CA GLN A 31 -10.37 -10.78 9.86
C GLN A 31 -9.16 -10.40 10.72
N PHE A 32 -8.18 -9.67 10.17
CA PHE A 32 -6.86 -9.45 10.79
C PHE A 32 -6.20 -10.74 11.30
N SER A 33 -6.52 -11.88 10.70
CA SER A 33 -5.83 -13.16 10.92
C SER A 33 -4.39 -13.10 10.44
N TRP A 34 -4.12 -12.20 9.51
CA TRP A 34 -2.80 -11.76 9.08
C TRP A 34 -2.77 -10.23 9.05
N SER A 35 -1.68 -9.67 9.57
CA SER A 35 -1.41 -8.24 9.46
C SER A 35 0.08 -7.98 9.29
N GLU A 36 0.40 -6.83 8.70
CA GLU A 36 1.75 -6.36 8.51
C GLU A 36 1.84 -4.84 8.58
N GLU A 37 3.01 -4.34 8.97
CA GLU A 37 3.29 -2.91 8.91
C GLU A 37 3.33 -2.43 7.47
N SER A 38 2.78 -1.25 7.23
CA SER A 38 2.80 -0.56 5.95
C SER A 38 2.81 0.95 6.16
N PHE A 39 2.71 1.71 5.07
CA PHE A 39 2.75 3.16 5.07
C PHE A 39 1.56 3.74 4.33
N ALA A 40 0.91 4.74 4.94
CA ALA A 40 -0.05 5.60 4.26
C ALA A 40 0.65 6.90 3.84
N VAL A 41 0.52 7.28 2.57
CA VAL A 41 1.28 8.39 1.97
C VAL A 41 0.38 9.23 1.07
N ALA A 42 0.44 10.56 1.22
CA ALA A 42 -0.28 11.48 0.35
C ALA A 42 0.50 11.74 -0.96
N ILE A 43 0.26 10.90 -1.97
CA ILE A 43 0.90 10.98 -3.29
C ILE A 43 -0.08 10.67 -4.43
N SER A 44 0.27 11.12 -5.65
CA SER A 44 -0.53 10.80 -6.83
C SER A 44 -0.51 9.30 -7.13
N ARG A 45 -1.61 8.82 -7.72
CA ARG A 45 -1.77 7.43 -8.18
C ARG A 45 -0.59 6.93 -9.02
N GLN A 46 -0.10 7.75 -9.95
CA GLN A 46 1.03 7.41 -10.82
C GLN A 46 2.31 7.18 -10.01
N LYS A 47 2.60 8.06 -9.05
CA LYS A 47 3.76 7.93 -8.15
C LYS A 47 3.63 6.71 -7.24
N ALA A 48 2.43 6.44 -6.72
CA ALA A 48 2.17 5.29 -5.86
C ALA A 48 2.50 3.96 -6.57
N VAL A 49 2.03 3.79 -7.82
CA VAL A 49 2.33 2.61 -8.63
C VAL A 49 3.81 2.56 -9.03
N ALA A 50 4.44 3.70 -9.32
CA ALA A 50 5.87 3.76 -9.65
C ALA A 50 6.75 3.33 -8.47
N LEU A 51 6.46 3.83 -7.26
CA LEU A 51 7.15 3.42 -6.03
C LEU A 51 6.89 1.94 -5.73
N GLY A 52 5.64 1.48 -5.83
CA GLY A 52 5.31 0.06 -5.63
C GLY A 52 6.11 -0.85 -6.57
N LYS A 53 6.23 -0.49 -7.85
CA LYS A 53 7.08 -1.19 -8.81
C LYS A 53 8.56 -1.16 -8.43
N GLN A 54 9.08 0.01 -8.09
CA GLN A 54 10.49 0.22 -7.72
C GLN A 54 10.90 -0.68 -6.55
N TYR A 55 10.01 -0.83 -5.56
CA TYR A 55 10.26 -1.63 -4.36
C TYR A 55 9.67 -3.04 -4.42
N GLN A 56 9.28 -3.50 -5.62
CA GLN A 56 8.75 -4.85 -5.87
C GLN A 56 7.58 -5.20 -4.95
N GLN A 57 6.70 -4.23 -4.70
CA GLN A 57 5.39 -4.46 -4.11
C GLN A 57 4.49 -5.10 -5.16
N ASN A 58 3.61 -6.01 -4.74
CA ASN A 58 2.67 -6.64 -5.67
C ASN A 58 1.52 -5.71 -6.03
N ALA A 59 1.05 -4.92 -5.05
CA ALA A 59 -0.05 -3.98 -5.22
C ALA A 59 0.04 -2.82 -4.22
N VAL A 60 -0.73 -1.77 -4.47
CA VAL A 60 -0.88 -0.60 -3.59
C VAL A 60 -2.35 -0.34 -3.33
N TYR A 61 -2.71 -0.10 -2.08
CA TYR A 61 -4.00 0.45 -1.70
C TYR A 61 -4.02 1.96 -1.99
N TYR A 62 -5.02 2.42 -2.74
CA TYR A 62 -5.17 3.82 -3.12
C TYR A 62 -6.57 4.30 -2.75
N VAL A 63 -6.65 5.47 -2.12
CA VAL A 63 -7.91 6.08 -1.70
C VAL A 63 -8.18 7.30 -2.56
N GLU A 64 -9.37 7.36 -3.15
CA GLU A 64 -9.81 8.48 -3.99
C GLU A 64 -11.29 8.75 -3.72
N HIS A 65 -11.62 9.98 -3.33
CA HIS A 65 -12.98 10.39 -2.95
C HIS A 65 -13.63 9.47 -1.87
N GLY A 66 -12.83 8.96 -0.94
CA GLY A 66 -13.29 8.05 0.11
C GLY A 66 -13.47 6.60 -0.33
N GLU A 67 -13.26 6.30 -1.61
CA GLU A 67 -13.30 4.94 -2.18
C GLU A 67 -11.90 4.32 -2.18
N LEU A 68 -11.84 3.04 -1.81
CA LEU A 68 -10.62 2.26 -1.73
C LEU A 68 -10.44 1.40 -3.00
N PHE A 69 -9.25 1.46 -3.56
CA PHE A 69 -8.84 0.70 -4.73
C PHE A 69 -7.58 -0.11 -4.43
N LEU A 70 -7.46 -1.29 -5.02
CA LEU A 70 -6.24 -2.06 -5.08
C LEU A 70 -5.64 -1.95 -6.48
N LEU A 71 -4.46 -1.36 -6.57
CA LEU A 71 -3.74 -1.12 -7.80
C LEU A 71 -2.60 -2.13 -7.94
N SER A 72 -2.64 -2.97 -8.96
CA SER A 72 -1.53 -3.88 -9.24
C SER A 72 -0.29 -3.10 -9.68
N CYS A 73 0.85 -3.45 -9.09
CA CYS A 73 2.16 -2.99 -9.52
C CYS A 73 2.78 -3.93 -10.57
N LEU A 74 2.14 -5.04 -10.91
CA LEU A 74 2.60 -5.98 -11.92
C LEU A 74 2.26 -5.48 -13.34
N LYS A 75 2.63 -6.26 -14.37
CA LYS A 75 2.41 -5.92 -15.79
C LYS A 75 0.94 -5.93 -16.20
N ASP A 76 0.09 -6.61 -15.45
CA ASP A 76 -1.35 -6.75 -15.69
C ASP A 76 -2.12 -5.43 -15.49
N LYS A 77 -1.56 -4.47 -14.73
CA LYS A 77 -2.16 -3.16 -14.44
C LYS A 77 -3.58 -3.25 -13.87
N THR A 78 -3.91 -4.36 -13.22
CA THR A 78 -5.24 -4.62 -12.67
C THR A 78 -5.61 -3.57 -11.63
N VAL A 79 -6.86 -3.12 -11.66
CA VAL A 79 -7.44 -2.19 -10.68
C VAL A 79 -8.69 -2.85 -10.14
N LYS A 80 -8.75 -3.04 -8.82
CA LYS A 80 -9.92 -3.58 -8.15
C LYS A 80 -10.51 -2.54 -7.20
N HIS A 81 -11.78 -2.22 -7.34
CA HIS A 81 -12.51 -1.40 -6.37
C HIS A 81 -12.92 -2.26 -5.17
N LEU A 82 -12.69 -1.75 -3.96
CA LEU A 82 -12.90 -2.48 -2.70
C LEU A 82 -14.02 -1.91 -1.83
N GLY A 83 -14.67 -0.83 -2.30
CA GLY A 83 -15.71 -0.10 -1.56
C GLY A 83 -15.15 1.09 -0.78
N LYS A 84 -15.92 1.60 0.18
CA LYS A 84 -15.54 2.78 0.95
C LYS A 84 -14.43 2.47 1.94
N LEU A 85 -13.48 3.39 2.08
CA LEU A 85 -12.41 3.27 3.09
C LEU A 85 -12.98 3.15 4.51
N VAL A 86 -14.03 3.91 4.81
CA VAL A 86 -14.66 3.93 6.15
C VAL A 86 -15.25 2.58 6.57
N GLU A 87 -15.57 1.70 5.62
CA GLU A 87 -16.04 0.34 5.89
C GLU A 87 -14.89 -0.65 6.13
N ARG A 88 -13.64 -0.19 5.96
CA ARG A 88 -12.39 -0.98 5.99
C ARG A 88 -11.39 -0.51 7.03
N CYS A 89 -11.64 0.63 7.66
CA CYS A 89 -10.87 1.12 8.80
C CYS A 89 -11.60 0.76 10.09
N VAL A 90 -10.85 0.27 11.07
CA VAL A 90 -11.32 -0.06 12.43
C VAL A 90 -10.62 0.85 13.42
#